data_AF-A0A1X1XLP4-F1
#
_entry.id   AF-A0A1X1XLP4-F1
#
_cell.length_a   1.000
_cell.length_b   1.000
_cell.length_c   1.000
_cell.angle_alpha   90.00
_cell.angle_beta   90.00
_cell.angle_gamma   90.00
#
_symmetry.space_group_name_H-M   'P 1'
#
loop_
_entity.id
_entity.type
_entity.pdbx_description
1 polymer ?
#
loop_
_entity_poly.entity_id
_entity_poly.type
_entity_poly.pdbx_seq_one_letter_code
_entity_poly.pdbx_strand_id
1 'polypeptide(L)'
;MREQVRAEAAESERRRTLTAAIVDQMWATGLLSAFNPVAAGGVEPSFAEMIETWIEMAWQDGSFGWVGIANLPSTFAAAAVASGAELTPTLRADMRVAAVHATDTARSCAEWAHLAAGTTAIREGSRFERAFRDMYTGTQHAFISEKVAIDAARIWLGIIDDQFGL
;
A
#
# COMPACT_ATOMS: atom_id res chain seq x y z
N MET A 1 0.99 -5.84 -18.19
CA MET A 1 -0.11 -4.91 -17.81
C MET A 1 0.21 -3.43 -18.08
N ARG A 2 1.49 -3.02 -18.22
CA ARG A 2 1.93 -1.61 -18.42
C ARG A 2 1.09 -0.77 -19.41
N GLU A 3 0.85 -1.29 -20.62
CA GLU A 3 0.10 -0.57 -21.66
C GLU A 3 -1.34 -0.29 -21.24
N GLN A 4 -2.00 -1.32 -20.72
CA GLN A 4 -3.39 -1.24 -20.28
C GLN A 4 -3.56 -0.31 -19.08
N VAL A 5 -2.72 -0.44 -18.05
CA VAL A 5 -2.76 0.47 -16.88
C VAL A 5 -2.56 1.92 -17.32
N ARG A 6 -1.61 2.17 -18.23
CA ARG A 6 -1.37 3.53 -18.75
C ARG A 6 -2.55 4.07 -19.55
N ALA A 7 -3.20 3.25 -20.37
CA ALA A 7 -4.37 3.65 -21.16
C ALA A 7 -5.58 3.97 -20.26
N GLU A 8 -5.74 3.21 -19.17
CA GLU A 8 -6.89 3.28 -18.28
C GLU A 8 -6.72 4.26 -17.10
N ALA A 9 -5.51 4.77 -16.85
CA ALA A 9 -5.21 5.63 -15.70
C ALA A 9 -6.09 6.89 -15.64
N ALA A 10 -6.25 7.58 -16.78
CA ALA A 10 -7.08 8.80 -16.83
C ALA A 10 -8.57 8.52 -16.57
N GLU A 11 -9.06 7.36 -17.00
CA GLU A 11 -10.45 6.96 -16.70
C GLU A 11 -10.60 6.55 -15.24
N SER A 12 -9.64 5.78 -14.69
CA SER A 12 -9.62 5.38 -13.28
C SER A 12 -9.68 6.59 -12.34
N GLU A 13 -8.89 7.60 -12.65
CA GLU A 13 -8.89 8.90 -11.96
C GLU A 13 -10.25 9.60 -12.02
N ARG A 14 -10.85 9.71 -13.22
CA ARG A 14 -12.17 10.37 -13.40
C ARG A 14 -13.26 9.73 -12.57
N ARG A 15 -13.30 8.40 -12.51
CA ARG A 15 -14.30 7.64 -11.74
C ARG A 15 -13.95 7.46 -10.27
N ARG A 16 -12.74 7.83 -9.86
CA ARG A 16 -12.20 7.64 -8.50
C ARG A 16 -12.18 6.16 -8.06
N THR A 17 -11.92 5.26 -9.00
CA THR A 17 -11.79 3.82 -8.78
C THR A 17 -11.08 3.17 -9.97
N LEU A 18 -10.37 2.05 -9.79
CA LEU A 18 -9.74 1.36 -10.92
C LEU A 18 -10.79 0.91 -11.95
N THR A 19 -10.43 0.95 -13.23
CA THR A 19 -11.33 0.44 -14.26
C THR A 19 -11.47 -1.09 -14.18
N ALA A 20 -12.63 -1.59 -14.60
CA ALA A 20 -12.88 -3.04 -14.67
C ALA A 20 -11.81 -3.73 -15.53
N ALA A 21 -11.37 -3.10 -16.63
CA ALA A 21 -10.30 -3.63 -17.45
C ALA A 21 -9.03 -3.93 -16.63
N ILE A 22 -8.54 -2.97 -15.83
CA ILE A 22 -7.37 -3.20 -14.97
C ILE A 22 -7.64 -4.37 -14.01
N VAL A 23 -8.78 -4.36 -13.31
CA VAL A 23 -9.13 -5.38 -12.31
C VAL A 23 -9.24 -6.77 -12.94
N ASP A 24 -9.91 -6.89 -14.08
CA ASP A 24 -10.07 -8.14 -14.82
C ASP A 24 -8.71 -8.69 -15.27
N GLN A 25 -7.80 -7.81 -15.70
CA GLN A 25 -6.45 -8.22 -16.07
C GLN A 25 -5.62 -8.64 -14.84
N MET A 26 -5.81 -8.04 -13.67
CA MET A 26 -5.17 -8.50 -12.43
C MET A 26 -5.61 -9.94 -12.10
N TRP A 27 -6.89 -10.23 -12.24
CA TRP A 27 -7.41 -11.59 -12.05
C TRP A 27 -6.88 -12.57 -13.10
N ALA A 28 -6.94 -12.19 -14.38
CA ALA A 28 -6.51 -13.04 -15.49
C ALA A 28 -5.01 -13.39 -15.42
N THR A 29 -4.19 -12.51 -14.84
CA THR A 29 -2.74 -12.73 -14.67
C THR A 29 -2.38 -13.38 -13.33
N GLY A 30 -3.35 -13.56 -12.43
CA GLY A 30 -3.10 -14.05 -11.06
C GLY A 30 -2.44 -13.01 -10.14
N LEU A 31 -2.22 -11.77 -10.58
CA LEU A 31 -1.58 -10.73 -9.78
C LEU A 31 -2.34 -10.45 -8.48
N LEU A 32 -3.68 -10.54 -8.50
CA LEU A 32 -4.49 -10.28 -7.32
C LEU A 32 -4.34 -11.35 -6.23
N SER A 33 -4.01 -12.59 -6.61
CA SER A 33 -3.80 -13.72 -5.67
C SER A 33 -2.33 -14.05 -5.45
N ALA A 34 -1.39 -13.38 -6.14
CA ALA A 34 0.01 -13.75 -6.16
C ALA A 34 0.63 -13.90 -4.76
N PHE A 35 0.27 -13.03 -3.83
CA PHE A 35 0.84 -13.05 -2.48
C PHE A 35 0.14 -14.01 -1.51
N ASN A 36 -0.96 -14.64 -1.93
CA ASN A 36 -1.67 -15.60 -1.09
C ASN A 36 -0.82 -16.85 -0.79
N PRO A 37 -1.11 -17.57 0.30
CA PRO A 37 -0.55 -18.90 0.51
C PRO A 37 -0.77 -19.80 -0.70
N VAL A 38 0.15 -20.73 -0.95
CA VAL A 38 -0.01 -21.73 -2.04
C VAL A 38 -1.31 -22.53 -1.86
N ALA A 39 -1.68 -22.86 -0.62
CA ALA A 39 -2.93 -23.54 -0.31
C ALA A 39 -4.21 -22.74 -0.70
N ALA A 40 -4.09 -21.43 -0.85
CA ALA A 40 -5.15 -20.51 -1.28
C ALA A 40 -4.97 -20.03 -2.74
N GLY A 41 -4.11 -20.70 -3.53
CA GLY A 41 -3.89 -20.41 -4.94
C GLY A 41 -2.96 -19.22 -5.24
N GLY A 42 -2.15 -18.80 -4.26
CA GLY A 42 -1.06 -17.85 -4.51
C GLY A 42 0.28 -18.53 -4.81
N VAL A 43 1.34 -17.73 -4.89
CA VAL A 43 2.68 -18.20 -5.28
C VAL A 43 3.76 -17.96 -4.23
N GLU A 44 3.41 -17.34 -3.09
CA GLU A 44 4.30 -17.05 -1.95
C GLU A 44 5.70 -16.52 -2.39
N PRO A 45 5.75 -15.39 -3.11
CA PRO A 45 7.01 -14.87 -3.63
C PRO A 45 7.92 -14.39 -2.49
N SER A 46 9.21 -14.28 -2.79
CA SER A 46 10.16 -13.71 -1.84
C SER A 46 9.82 -12.25 -1.51
N PHE A 47 10.29 -11.78 -0.36
CA PHE A 47 10.07 -10.38 0.05
C PHE A 47 10.61 -9.37 -0.97
N ALA A 48 11.73 -9.69 -1.63
CA ALA A 48 12.28 -8.86 -2.69
C ALA A 48 11.34 -8.80 -3.91
N GLU A 49 10.81 -9.93 -4.37
CA GLU A 49 9.86 -9.98 -5.49
C GLU A 49 8.56 -9.25 -5.18
N MET A 50 8.09 -9.29 -3.92
CA MET A 50 6.92 -8.50 -3.48
C MET A 50 7.19 -7.00 -3.61
N ILE A 51 8.32 -6.53 -3.09
CA ILE A 51 8.72 -5.11 -3.18
C ILE A 51 8.84 -4.67 -4.63
N GLU A 52 9.55 -5.43 -5.46
CA GLU A 52 9.74 -5.11 -6.88
C GLU A 52 8.40 -5.08 -7.64
N THR A 53 7.48 -5.99 -7.31
CA THR A 53 6.13 -6.00 -7.88
C THR A 53 5.37 -4.72 -7.53
N TRP A 54 5.43 -4.26 -6.27
CA TRP A 54 4.78 -3.02 -5.88
C TRP A 54 5.41 -1.78 -6.50
N ILE A 55 6.74 -1.72 -6.57
CA ILE A 55 7.45 -0.63 -7.23
C ILE A 55 6.99 -0.56 -8.70
N GLU A 56 6.92 -1.70 -9.38
CA GLU A 56 6.45 -1.76 -10.76
C GLU A 56 4.99 -1.32 -10.90
N MET A 57 4.10 -1.75 -9.99
CA MET A 57 2.70 -1.32 -9.99
C MET A 57 2.56 0.18 -9.75
N ALA A 58 3.20 0.71 -8.71
CA ALA A 58 3.16 2.13 -8.34
C ALA A 58 3.81 3.03 -9.39
N TRP A 59 4.82 2.53 -10.10
CA TRP A 59 5.45 3.24 -11.22
C TRP A 59 4.47 3.42 -12.40
N GLN A 60 3.61 2.45 -12.65
CA GLN A 60 2.60 2.54 -13.71
C GLN A 60 1.49 3.53 -13.34
N ASP A 61 0.95 3.41 -12.12
CA ASP A 61 -0.09 4.26 -11.57
C ASP A 61 -0.13 4.14 -10.03
N GLY A 62 -0.25 5.28 -9.32
CA GLY A 62 -0.21 5.29 -7.86
C GLY A 62 -1.38 4.55 -7.21
N SER A 63 -2.59 4.67 -7.78
CA SER A 63 -3.77 3.96 -7.29
C SER A 63 -3.67 2.45 -7.56
N PHE A 64 -3.10 2.06 -8.69
CA PHE A 64 -2.81 0.65 -8.98
C PHE A 64 -1.79 0.07 -7.99
N GLY A 65 -0.69 0.77 -7.72
CA GLY A 65 0.28 0.40 -6.69
C GLY A 65 -0.34 0.26 -5.30
N TRP A 66 -1.24 1.19 -4.94
CA TRP A 66 -1.95 1.16 -3.66
C TRP A 66 -2.77 -0.12 -3.45
N VAL A 67 -3.43 -0.63 -4.50
CA VAL A 67 -4.16 -1.91 -4.41
C VAL A 67 -3.23 -3.05 -4.03
N GLY A 68 -2.01 -3.08 -4.58
CA GLY A 68 -1.01 -4.09 -4.25
C GLY A 68 -0.61 -4.06 -2.77
N ILE A 69 -0.39 -2.87 -2.20
CA ILE A 69 -0.04 -2.70 -0.78
C ILE A 69 -1.22 -3.05 0.13
N ALA A 70 -2.43 -2.61 -0.20
CA ALA A 70 -3.61 -2.84 0.63
C ALA A 70 -4.02 -4.32 0.71
N ASN A 71 -3.74 -5.11 -0.32
CA ASN A 71 -4.10 -6.54 -0.34
C ASN A 71 -3.20 -7.38 0.59
N LEU A 72 -1.95 -6.97 0.82
CA LEU A 72 -0.96 -7.80 1.52
C LEU A 72 -1.24 -7.99 3.03
N PRO A 73 -1.57 -6.96 3.84
CA PRO A 73 -1.92 -7.19 5.24
C PRO A 73 -3.07 -8.19 5.39
N SER A 74 -4.06 -8.16 4.50
CA SER A 74 -5.17 -9.11 4.48
C SER A 74 -4.71 -10.52 4.13
N THR A 75 -3.85 -10.65 3.13
CA THR A 75 -3.27 -11.93 2.73
C THR A 75 -2.39 -12.55 3.82
N PHE A 76 -1.51 -11.76 4.44
CA PHE A 76 -0.63 -12.22 5.52
C PHE A 76 -1.44 -12.61 6.76
N ALA A 77 -2.45 -11.82 7.13
CA ALA A 77 -3.37 -12.15 8.22
C ALA A 77 -4.11 -13.47 7.93
N ALA A 78 -4.62 -13.65 6.71
CA ALA A 78 -5.28 -14.89 6.31
C ALA A 78 -4.33 -16.10 6.37
N ALA A 79 -3.08 -15.93 5.93
CA ALA A 79 -2.05 -16.96 6.00
C ALA A 79 -1.71 -17.37 7.43
N ALA A 80 -1.49 -16.38 8.31
CA ALA A 80 -1.20 -16.60 9.73
C ALA A 80 -2.32 -17.42 10.39
N VAL A 81 -3.57 -16.98 10.24
CA VAL A 81 -4.74 -17.70 10.78
C VAL A 81 -4.86 -19.11 10.18
N ALA A 82 -4.67 -19.27 8.87
CA ALA A 82 -4.73 -20.58 8.22
C ALA A 82 -3.65 -21.56 8.73
N SER A 83 -2.49 -21.05 9.15
CA SER A 83 -1.43 -21.85 9.77
C SER A 83 -1.68 -22.19 11.25
N GLY A 84 -2.79 -21.73 11.83
CA GLY A 84 -3.08 -21.88 13.26
C GLY A 84 -2.35 -20.88 14.15
N ALA A 85 -1.68 -19.88 13.58
CA ALA A 85 -1.08 -18.79 14.35
C ALA A 85 -2.16 -17.83 14.86
N GLU A 86 -1.96 -17.31 16.06
CA GLU A 86 -2.82 -16.29 16.65
C GLU A 86 -2.41 -14.90 16.17
N LEU A 87 -3.37 -14.13 15.66
CA LEU A 87 -3.19 -12.70 15.38
C LEU A 87 -3.31 -11.90 16.68
N THR A 88 -2.26 -11.93 17.50
CA THR A 88 -2.25 -11.23 18.79
C THR A 88 -2.38 -9.70 18.64
N PRO A 89 -2.89 -8.98 19.65
CA PRO A 89 -2.95 -7.51 19.61
C PRO A 89 -1.60 -6.86 19.31
N THR A 90 -0.51 -7.40 19.87
CA THR A 90 0.86 -6.93 19.61
C THR A 90 1.25 -7.14 18.15
N LEU A 91 0.98 -8.31 17.57
CA LEU A 91 1.31 -8.57 16.16
C LEU A 91 0.55 -7.62 15.22
N ARG A 92 -0.73 -7.34 15.52
CA ARG A 92 -1.51 -6.34 14.76
C ARG A 92 -0.92 -4.94 14.90
N ALA A 93 -0.52 -4.54 16.11
CA ALA A 93 0.15 -3.27 16.36
C ALA A 93 1.47 -3.16 15.56
N ASP A 94 2.30 -4.21 15.56
CA ASP A 94 3.56 -4.27 14.82
C ASP A 94 3.35 -4.10 13.31
N MET A 95 2.37 -4.83 12.74
CA MET A 95 2.01 -4.71 11.33
C MET A 95 1.58 -3.28 10.97
N ARG A 96 0.80 -2.64 11.84
CA ARG A 96 0.33 -1.27 11.62
C ARG A 96 1.45 -0.25 11.69
N VAL A 97 2.33 -0.34 12.68
CA VAL A 97 3.47 0.58 12.79
C VAL A 97 4.46 0.40 11.64
N ALA A 98 4.66 -0.83 11.15
CA ALA A 98 5.45 -1.05 9.95
C ALA A 98 4.87 -0.29 8.73
N ALA A 99 3.55 -0.31 8.56
CA ALA A 99 2.88 0.43 7.49
C ALA A 99 2.95 1.96 7.67
N VAL A 100 2.81 2.45 8.91
CA VAL A 100 3.03 3.88 9.23
C VAL A 100 4.46 4.29 8.89
N HIS A 101 5.45 3.50 9.30
CA HIS A 101 6.86 3.79 9.04
C HIS A 101 7.18 3.81 7.53
N ALA A 102 6.65 2.85 6.77
CA ALA A 102 6.79 2.84 5.32
C ALA A 102 6.19 4.11 4.68
N THR A 103 5.02 4.55 5.17
CA THR A 103 4.35 5.77 4.71
C THR A 103 5.18 7.02 5.01
N ASP A 104 5.71 7.14 6.22
CA ASP A 104 6.54 8.27 6.62
C ASP A 104 7.88 8.32 5.86
N THR A 105 8.46 7.15 5.59
CA THR A 105 9.64 7.03 4.74
C THR A 105 9.33 7.52 3.32
N ALA A 106 8.22 7.05 2.73
CA ALA A 106 7.79 7.48 1.41
C ALA A 106 7.50 8.99 1.34
N ARG A 107 6.84 9.56 2.37
CA ARG A 107 6.64 11.01 2.51
C ARG A 107 7.96 11.76 2.52
N SER A 108 8.94 11.29 3.31
CA SER A 108 10.26 11.91 3.40
C SER A 108 11.02 11.87 2.06
N CYS A 109 10.90 10.77 1.31
CA CYS A 109 11.43 10.69 -0.06
C CYS A 109 10.73 11.68 -1.02
N ALA A 110 9.41 11.84 -0.92
CA ALA A 110 8.67 12.81 -1.73
C ALA A 110 9.06 14.26 -1.39
N GLU A 111 9.26 14.58 -0.12
CA GLU A 111 9.78 15.88 0.34
C GLU A 111 11.17 16.16 -0.21
N TRP A 112 12.08 15.21 -0.09
CA TRP A 112 13.42 15.32 -0.64
C TRP A 112 13.39 15.56 -2.15
N ALA A 113 12.57 14.79 -2.89
CA ALA A 113 12.44 14.93 -4.33
C ALA A 113 11.82 16.27 -4.74
N HIS A 114 10.89 16.80 -3.94
CA HIS A 114 10.27 18.11 -4.17
C HIS A 114 11.31 19.22 -4.09
N LEU A 115 12.14 19.19 -3.05
CA LEU A 115 13.23 20.16 -2.86
C LEU A 115 14.29 20.04 -3.96
N ALA A 116 14.66 18.81 -4.34
CA ALA A 116 15.64 18.56 -5.39
C ALA A 116 15.16 19.00 -6.79
N ALA A 117 13.87 18.86 -7.09
CA ALA A 117 13.29 19.23 -8.38
C ALA A 117 13.14 20.76 -8.58
N GLY A 118 13.17 21.54 -7.49
CA GLY A 118 13.06 22.99 -7.51
C GLY A 118 11.79 23.48 -8.21
N THR A 119 11.89 24.51 -9.06
CA THR A 119 10.72 25.10 -9.73
C THR A 119 9.96 24.13 -10.65
N THR A 120 10.54 23.00 -11.04
CA THR A 120 9.85 21.95 -11.81
C THR A 120 8.72 21.29 -11.00
N ALA A 121 8.85 21.24 -9.67
CA ALA A 121 7.88 20.60 -8.79
C ALA A 121 6.52 21.33 -8.71
N ILE A 122 6.48 22.61 -9.09
CA ILE A 122 5.28 23.47 -9.00
C ILE A 122 4.67 23.79 -10.37
N ARG A 123 5.19 23.20 -11.45
CA ARG A 123 4.65 23.41 -12.81
C ARG A 123 3.49 22.46 -13.05
N GLU A 124 2.37 23.00 -13.49
CA GLU A 124 1.21 22.22 -13.92
C GLU A 124 1.61 21.21 -15.01
N GLY A 125 1.06 20.00 -14.92
CA GLY A 125 1.28 18.93 -15.89
C GLY A 125 2.49 18.04 -15.59
N SER A 126 3.27 18.35 -14.55
CA SER A 126 4.27 17.41 -14.04
C SER A 126 3.58 16.24 -13.33
N ARG A 127 4.05 15.00 -13.57
CA ARG A 127 3.62 13.85 -12.75
C ARG A 127 4.02 13.98 -11.29
N PHE A 128 5.03 14.81 -11.00
CA PHE A 128 5.56 15.00 -9.66
C PHE A 128 4.58 15.70 -8.72
N GLU A 129 3.96 16.81 -9.14
CA GLU A 129 3.00 17.54 -8.27
C GLU A 129 1.82 16.66 -7.87
N ARG A 130 1.41 15.74 -8.75
CA ARG A 130 0.36 14.76 -8.47
C ARG A 130 0.85 13.72 -7.45
N ALA A 131 1.96 13.04 -7.73
CA ALA A 131 2.52 12.04 -6.83
C ALA A 131 2.82 12.60 -5.44
N PHE A 132 3.26 13.85 -5.35
CA PHE A 132 3.47 14.55 -4.09
C PHE A 132 2.16 14.75 -3.32
N ARG A 133 1.11 15.28 -3.96
CA ARG A 133 -0.21 15.43 -3.33
C ARG A 133 -0.82 14.08 -2.93
N ASP A 134 -0.64 13.05 -3.74
CA ASP A 134 -1.14 11.71 -3.46
C ASP A 134 -0.45 11.12 -2.23
N MET A 135 0.88 11.27 -2.09
CA MET A 135 1.57 10.81 -0.88
C MET A 135 1.09 11.50 0.39
N TYR A 136 0.88 12.82 0.37
CA TYR A 136 0.35 13.53 1.53
C TYR A 136 -1.12 13.19 1.80
N THR A 137 -1.89 12.81 0.78
CA THR A 137 -3.24 12.26 0.99
C THR A 137 -3.14 10.89 1.67
N GLY A 138 -2.19 10.05 1.24
CA GLY A 138 -1.92 8.74 1.85
C GLY A 138 -1.59 8.83 3.34
N THR A 139 -0.84 9.84 3.77
CA THR A 139 -0.50 10.02 5.20
C THR A 139 -1.71 10.30 6.10
N GLN A 140 -2.84 10.72 5.52
CA GLN A 140 -4.10 10.95 6.23
C GLN A 140 -4.99 9.71 6.29
N HIS A 141 -4.57 8.58 5.70
CA HIS A 141 -5.38 7.39 5.67
C HIS A 141 -5.54 6.80 7.07
N ALA A 142 -6.79 6.45 7.42
CA ALA A 142 -7.16 5.96 8.74
C ALA A 142 -6.38 4.72 9.27
N PHE A 143 -5.66 4.00 8.41
CA PHE A 143 -4.93 2.77 8.76
C PHE A 143 -3.41 2.95 8.85
N ILE A 144 -2.87 4.11 8.45
CA ILE A 144 -1.42 4.38 8.38
C ILE A 144 -1.07 5.80 8.85
N SER A 145 -2.00 6.46 9.53
CA SER A 145 -1.81 7.81 10.05
C SER A 145 -1.06 7.81 11.39
N GLU A 146 -0.63 9.00 11.83
CA GLU A 146 -0.05 9.20 13.17
C GLU A 146 -0.94 8.66 14.30
N LYS A 147 -2.28 8.77 14.16
CA LYS A 147 -3.22 8.21 15.13
C LYS A 147 -2.97 6.70 15.33
N VAL A 148 -2.68 5.98 14.26
CA VAL A 148 -2.43 4.53 14.31
C VAL A 148 -1.15 4.22 15.07
N ALA A 149 -0.11 5.05 14.93
CA ALA A 149 1.10 4.92 15.73
C ALA A 149 0.83 5.15 17.23
N ILE A 150 0.00 6.14 17.57
CA ILE A 150 -0.40 6.40 18.96
C ILE A 150 -1.19 5.21 19.53
N ASP A 151 -2.14 4.67 18.77
CA ASP A 151 -2.94 3.52 19.17
C ASP A 151 -2.07 2.27 19.40
N ALA A 152 -1.13 1.98 18.50
CA ALA A 152 -0.18 0.88 18.63
C ALA A 152 0.76 1.06 19.85
N ALA A 153 1.24 2.29 20.09
CA ALA A 153 2.10 2.59 21.23
C ALA A 153 1.40 2.32 22.58
N ARG A 154 0.08 2.51 22.68
CA ARG A 154 -0.67 2.20 23.90
C ARG A 154 -0.66 0.70 24.22
N ILE A 155 -0.68 -0.16 23.19
CA ILE A 155 -0.53 -1.62 23.36
C ILE A 155 0.89 -1.95 23.80
N TRP A 156 1.91 -1.42 23.10
CA TRP A 156 3.31 -1.69 23.44
C TRP A 156 3.72 -1.24 24.84
N LEU A 157 3.14 -0.14 25.32
CA LEU A 157 3.37 0.38 26.67
C LEU A 157 2.52 -0.31 27.75
N GLY A 158 1.66 -1.27 27.38
CA GLY A 158 0.77 -1.97 28.30
C GLY A 158 -0.31 -1.06 28.92
N ILE A 159 -0.65 0.05 28.25
CA ILE A 159 -1.72 0.97 28.70
C ILE A 159 -3.10 0.36 28.43
N ILE A 160 -3.20 -0.43 27.35
CA ILE A 160 -4.39 -1.20 26.96
C ILE A 160 -3.95 -2.58 26.48
N ASP A 161 -4.81 -3.58 26.65
CA ASP A 161 -4.54 -4.95 26.17
C ASP A 161 -4.84 -5.11 24.67
N ASP A 162 -5.81 -4.35 24.15
CA ASP A 162 -6.21 -4.41 22.74
C ASP A 162 -6.86 -3.08 22.28
N GLN A 163 -6.79 -2.81 20.97
CA GLN A 163 -7.41 -1.68 20.29
C GLN A 163 -8.17 -2.16 19.05
N PHE A 164 -9.49 -1.97 19.07
CA PHE A 164 -10.34 -2.22 17.91
C PHE A 164 -9.91 -1.33 16.74
N GLY A 165 -9.69 -1.93 15.57
CA GLY A 165 -9.30 -1.25 14.32
C GLY A 165 -7.81 -1.32 13.98
N LEU A 166 -6.95 -1.83 14.87
CA LEU A 166 -5.59 -2.25 14.52
C LEU A 166 -5.62 -3.65 13.88
#